data_AF-A0A2G5B9X0-F1
#
_entry.id   AF-A0A2G5B9X0-F1
#
_cell.length_a   1.000
_cell.length_b   1.000
_cell.length_c   1.000
_cell.angle_alpha   90.00
_cell.angle_beta   90.00
_cell.angle_gamma   90.00
#
_symmetry.space_group_name_H-M   'P 1'
#
loop_
_entity.id
_entity.type
_entity.pdbx_description
1 polymer ?
#
loop_
_entity_poly.entity_id
_entity_poly.type
_entity_poly.pdbx_seq_one_letter_code
_entity_poly.pdbx_strand_id
1 'polypeptide(L)'
;MIRAPPQAFHRLKVFVFLVVVVGVVILGSYMFASYIDEAAVNANYLALGFAHVFVPSERPHVDRRRIITRLLRYQGIPFGLFPATRAYDIDHPEAYSFWIGEQHWEPPRSNRTLSNAQLASFRTHLNLINEIVRLELASALVLSDSIDLDTEIKQHMHTIVPALPDSWDILFLGHCGVNETGRPTAFHPRLYVASNPHCMFAYALSRSAAMRLKRVLDNMWPNPQKPFEDVLEDMVIPMFFDAYVVHPPLVALLDPRSGKNQQHRLTDTTANKSTATPYTLPNSTLAKLGIGYPPEYV
;
A
#
# COMPACT_ATOMS: atom_id res chain seq x y z
N MET A 1 43.60 60.92 -31.00
CA MET A 1 42.50 59.92 -31.04
C MET A 1 43.10 58.53 -30.97
N ILE A 2 43.05 57.87 -29.81
CA ILE A 2 43.59 56.53 -29.61
C ILE A 2 42.50 55.53 -30.03
N ARG A 3 42.63 54.92 -31.23
CA ARG A 3 41.77 53.81 -31.67
C ARG A 3 42.18 52.56 -30.92
N ALA A 4 41.30 52.03 -30.07
CA ALA A 4 41.51 50.74 -29.42
C ALA A 4 41.67 49.62 -30.47
N PRO A 5 42.55 48.62 -30.25
CA PRO A 5 42.83 47.58 -31.23
C PRO A 5 41.62 46.65 -31.46
N PRO A 6 41.34 46.25 -32.70
CA PRO A 6 40.13 45.49 -33.09
C PRO A 6 39.98 44.13 -32.38
N GLN A 7 41.08 43.56 -31.86
CA GLN A 7 41.05 42.28 -31.12
C GLN A 7 40.36 42.37 -29.74
N ALA A 8 40.40 43.52 -29.07
CA ALA A 8 39.76 43.70 -27.76
C ALA A 8 38.23 43.66 -27.88
N PHE A 9 37.68 44.23 -28.97
CA PHE A 9 36.25 44.22 -29.26
C PHE A 9 35.72 42.81 -29.56
N HIS A 10 36.52 41.97 -30.22
CA HIS A 10 36.14 40.59 -30.50
C HIS A 10 36.09 39.74 -29.22
N ARG A 11 37.10 39.88 -28.34
CA ARG A 11 37.14 39.20 -27.04
C ARG A 11 35.97 39.59 -26.13
N LEU A 12 35.59 40.88 -26.12
CA LEU A 12 34.43 41.36 -25.37
C LEU A 12 33.13 40.77 -25.89
N LYS A 13 32.94 40.71 -27.22
CA LYS A 13 31.74 40.10 -27.83
C LYS A 13 31.64 38.61 -27.51
N VAL A 14 32.76 37.87 -27.57
CA VAL A 14 32.79 36.44 -27.20
C VAL A 14 32.50 36.25 -25.71
N PHE A 15 33.05 37.09 -24.84
CA PHE A 15 32.77 37.04 -23.41
C PHE A 15 31.29 37.31 -23.10
N VAL A 16 30.72 38.37 -23.68
CA VAL A 16 29.29 38.69 -23.53
C VAL A 16 28.41 37.56 -24.06
N PHE A 17 28.75 36.99 -25.22
CA PHE A 17 28.04 35.83 -25.77
C PHE A 17 28.08 34.63 -24.82
N LEU A 18 29.24 34.30 -24.26
CA LEU A 18 29.38 33.21 -23.28
C LEU A 18 28.55 33.46 -22.02
N VAL A 19 28.59 34.69 -21.47
CA VAL A 19 27.79 35.06 -20.29
C VAL A 19 26.29 34.91 -20.58
N VAL A 20 25.82 35.33 -21.76
CA VAL A 20 24.43 35.18 -22.17
C VAL A 20 24.05 33.70 -22.32
N VAL A 21 24.88 32.89 -22.99
CA VAL A 21 24.62 31.46 -23.15
C VAL A 21 24.57 30.75 -21.80
N VAL A 22 25.53 31.01 -20.91
CA VAL A 22 25.53 30.45 -19.56
C VAL A 22 24.31 30.91 -18.77
N GLY A 23 23.95 32.19 -18.85
CA GLY A 23 22.75 32.73 -18.21
C GLY A 23 21.45 32.06 -18.69
N VAL A 24 21.32 31.81 -19.99
CA VAL A 24 20.16 31.10 -20.58
C VAL A 24 20.13 29.64 -20.14
N VAL A 25 21.26 28.95 -20.10
CA VAL A 25 21.34 27.55 -19.63
C VAL A 25 20.97 27.46 -18.16
N ILE A 26 21.50 28.36 -17.31
CA ILE A 26 21.16 28.40 -15.89
C ILE A 26 19.66 28.68 -15.71
N LEU A 27 19.13 29.72 -16.36
CA LEU A 27 17.70 30.05 -16.28
C LEU A 27 16.81 28.89 -16.76
N GLY A 28 17.18 28.27 -17.88
CA GLY A 28 16.49 27.08 -18.41
C GLY A 28 16.53 25.90 -17.44
N SER A 29 17.65 25.69 -16.75
CA SER A 29 17.77 24.62 -15.74
C SER A 29 16.88 24.86 -14.52
N TYR A 30 16.75 26.10 -14.05
CA TYR A 30 15.84 26.46 -12.95
C TYR A 30 14.38 26.27 -13.34
N MET A 31 13.99 26.76 -14.53
CA MET A 31 12.62 26.59 -15.04
C MET A 31 12.25 25.11 -15.24
N PHE A 32 13.21 24.31 -15.73
CA PHE A 32 13.02 22.87 -15.88
C PHE A 32 12.87 22.16 -14.53
N ALA A 33 13.73 22.47 -13.55
CA ALA A 33 13.64 21.92 -12.21
C ALA A 33 12.30 22.24 -11.54
N SER A 34 11.84 23.50 -11.61
CA SER A 34 10.55 23.89 -11.04
C SER A 34 9.36 23.17 -11.69
N TYR A 35 9.43 22.93 -13.01
CA TYR A 35 8.39 22.19 -13.73
C TYR A 35 8.32 20.73 -13.28
N ILE A 36 9.48 20.09 -13.08
CA ILE A 36 9.55 18.71 -12.59
C ILE A 36 9.01 18.62 -11.15
N ASP A 37 9.35 19.57 -10.28
CA ASP A 37 8.85 19.60 -8.90
C ASP A 37 7.31 19.74 -8.86
N GLU A 38 6.74 20.64 -9.66
CA GLU A 38 5.28 20.81 -9.75
C GLU A 38 4.59 19.55 -10.28
N ALA A 39 5.14 18.92 -11.33
CA ALA A 39 4.62 17.67 -11.87
C ALA A 39 4.69 16.53 -10.84
N ALA A 40 5.78 16.44 -10.07
CA ALA A 40 5.95 15.44 -9.02
C ALA A 40 4.98 15.67 -7.85
N VAL A 41 4.80 16.91 -7.41
CA VAL A 41 3.82 17.27 -6.37
C VAL A 41 2.40 16.94 -6.83
N ASN A 42 2.04 17.26 -8.07
CA ASN A 42 0.72 16.97 -8.61
C ASN A 42 0.50 15.45 -8.78
N ALA A 43 1.50 14.71 -9.25
CA ALA A 43 1.44 13.25 -9.34
C ALA A 43 1.24 12.61 -7.96
N ASN A 44 1.99 13.08 -6.95
CA ASN A 44 1.84 12.62 -5.57
C ASN A 44 0.46 12.97 -5.02
N TYR A 45 -0.05 14.19 -5.25
CA TYR A 45 -1.40 14.57 -4.82
C TYR A 45 -2.48 13.64 -5.40
N LEU A 46 -2.39 13.34 -6.70
CA LEU A 46 -3.30 12.42 -7.36
C LEU A 46 -3.19 11.01 -6.78
N ALA A 47 -1.99 10.55 -6.47
CA ALA A 47 -1.68 9.25 -5.85
C ALA A 47 -1.79 9.24 -4.32
N LEU A 48 -2.60 10.12 -3.73
CA LEU A 48 -2.85 10.20 -2.27
C LEU A 48 -1.60 10.45 -1.42
N GLY A 49 -0.56 11.04 -1.98
CA GLY A 49 0.72 11.32 -1.32
C GLY A 49 1.76 10.20 -1.48
N PHE A 50 1.49 9.15 -2.26
CA PHE A 50 2.37 8.00 -2.42
C PHE A 50 2.97 7.91 -3.83
N ALA A 51 4.17 7.35 -3.96
CA ALA A 51 4.82 7.24 -5.27
C ALA A 51 4.06 6.27 -6.21
N HIS A 52 3.37 5.27 -5.66
CA HIS A 52 2.51 4.38 -6.42
C HIS A 52 1.36 3.81 -5.59
N VAL A 53 0.22 3.55 -6.22
CA VAL A 53 -0.92 2.84 -5.63
C VAL A 53 -1.07 1.48 -6.32
N PHE A 54 -0.86 0.40 -5.58
CA PHE A 54 -1.03 -0.97 -6.05
C PHE A 54 -2.40 -1.52 -5.64
N VAL A 55 -3.04 -2.23 -6.57
CA VAL A 55 -4.28 -2.96 -6.34
C VAL A 55 -4.07 -4.44 -6.69
N PRO A 56 -3.64 -5.29 -5.73
CA PRO A 56 -3.61 -6.73 -5.93
C PRO A 56 -5.01 -7.27 -6.23
N SER A 57 -5.17 -7.92 -7.38
CA SER A 57 -6.46 -8.46 -7.81
C SER A 57 -6.27 -9.72 -8.67
N GLU A 58 -7.10 -10.73 -8.43
CA GLU A 58 -7.11 -11.94 -9.27
C GLU A 58 -7.96 -11.72 -10.52
N ARG A 59 -7.54 -12.31 -11.66
CA ARG A 59 -8.28 -12.20 -12.93
C ARG A 59 -9.72 -12.78 -12.92
N PRO A 60 -10.09 -13.81 -12.14
CA PRO A 60 -11.47 -14.32 -12.09
C PRO A 60 -12.46 -13.36 -11.43
N HIS A 61 -12.01 -12.44 -10.57
CA HIS A 61 -12.87 -11.49 -9.87
C HIS A 61 -13.15 -10.23 -10.71
N VAL A 62 -13.70 -10.45 -11.91
CA VAL A 62 -13.97 -9.37 -12.88
C VAL A 62 -14.83 -8.27 -12.26
N ASP A 63 -15.79 -8.62 -11.40
CA ASP A 63 -16.69 -7.65 -10.76
C ASP A 63 -15.98 -6.80 -9.69
N ARG A 64 -15.23 -7.41 -8.75
CA ARG A 64 -14.40 -6.68 -7.77
C ARG A 64 -13.43 -5.73 -8.46
N ARG A 65 -12.67 -6.25 -9.42
CA ARG A 65 -11.71 -5.49 -10.23
C ARG A 65 -12.38 -4.33 -10.96
N ARG A 66 -13.57 -4.54 -11.52
CA ARG A 66 -14.35 -3.50 -12.22
C ARG A 66 -14.82 -2.42 -11.26
N ILE A 67 -15.24 -2.80 -10.05
CA ILE A 67 -15.71 -1.85 -9.02
C ILE A 67 -14.56 -1.00 -8.53
N ILE A 68 -13.46 -1.59 -8.05
CA ILE A 68 -12.32 -0.81 -7.56
C ILE A 68 -11.75 0.10 -8.67
N THR A 69 -11.70 -0.39 -9.91
CA THR A 69 -11.29 0.41 -11.07
C THR A 69 -12.20 1.62 -11.28
N ARG A 70 -13.52 1.44 -11.13
CA ARG A 70 -14.48 2.55 -11.24
C ARG A 70 -14.34 3.55 -10.09
N LEU A 71 -14.17 3.07 -8.86
CA LEU A 71 -13.99 3.93 -7.68
C LEU A 71 -12.73 4.79 -7.81
N LEU A 72 -11.58 4.19 -8.10
CA LEU A 72 -10.32 4.92 -8.22
C LEU A 72 -10.32 5.89 -9.40
N ARG A 73 -10.91 5.50 -10.55
CA ARG A 73 -11.06 6.41 -11.70
C ARG A 73 -12.00 7.58 -11.42
N TYR A 74 -13.11 7.34 -10.73
CA TYR A 74 -14.02 8.41 -10.32
C TYR A 74 -13.32 9.41 -9.41
N GLN A 75 -12.47 8.92 -8.50
CA GLN A 75 -11.65 9.75 -7.63
C GLN A 75 -10.44 10.38 -8.33
N GLY A 76 -10.13 10.01 -9.58
CA GLY A 76 -8.94 10.45 -10.31
C GLY A 76 -7.63 9.99 -9.67
N ILE A 77 -7.65 8.86 -8.94
CA ILE A 77 -6.47 8.27 -8.30
C ILE A 77 -5.78 7.37 -9.33
N PRO A 78 -4.51 7.61 -9.70
CA PRO A 78 -3.74 6.73 -10.56
C PRO A 78 -3.35 5.47 -9.77
N PHE A 79 -3.48 4.30 -10.40
CA PHE A 79 -3.18 3.02 -9.76
C PHE A 79 -2.68 1.98 -10.76
N GLY A 80 -1.88 1.04 -10.27
CA GLY A 80 -1.44 -0.15 -10.96
C GLY A 80 -2.15 -1.39 -10.45
N LEU A 81 -2.77 -2.16 -11.34
CA LEU A 81 -3.29 -3.48 -11.00
C LEU A 81 -2.13 -4.46 -10.88
N PHE A 82 -2.04 -5.13 -9.73
CA PHE A 82 -0.99 -6.10 -9.46
C PHE A 82 -1.59 -7.52 -9.54
N PRO A 83 -0.96 -8.47 -10.26
CA PRO A 83 -1.49 -9.82 -10.39
C PRO A 83 -1.39 -10.55 -9.05
N ALA A 84 -2.53 -10.84 -8.42
CA ALA A 84 -2.56 -11.67 -7.22
C ALA A 84 -2.28 -13.14 -7.56
N THR A 85 -1.53 -13.81 -6.68
CA THR A 85 -1.33 -15.27 -6.71
C THR A 85 -2.64 -15.94 -6.35
N ARG A 86 -3.01 -16.97 -7.10
CA ARG A 86 -4.29 -17.66 -6.92
C ARG A 86 -4.10 -18.84 -5.98
N ALA A 87 -5.12 -19.14 -5.17
CA ALA A 87 -5.08 -20.24 -4.21
C ALA A 87 -4.74 -21.60 -4.84
N TYR A 88 -5.17 -21.84 -6.09
CA TYR A 88 -4.89 -23.09 -6.81
C TYR A 88 -3.51 -23.15 -7.46
N ASP A 89 -2.81 -22.03 -7.61
CA ASP A 89 -1.43 -22.00 -8.12
C ASP A 89 -0.40 -22.27 -7.01
N ILE A 90 -0.85 -22.39 -5.75
CA ILE A 90 0.03 -22.70 -4.63
C ILE A 90 0.43 -24.17 -4.70
N ASP A 91 1.57 -24.40 -5.34
CA ASP A 91 2.32 -25.64 -5.31
C ASP A 91 3.20 -25.64 -4.05
N HIS A 92 2.66 -26.15 -2.93
CA HIS A 92 3.37 -26.24 -1.66
C HIS A 92 4.09 -27.60 -1.57
N PRO A 93 5.36 -27.67 -1.14
CA PRO A 93 6.10 -28.93 -1.06
C PRO A 93 5.44 -29.98 -0.14
N GLU A 94 4.63 -29.55 0.84
CA GLU A 94 3.82 -30.44 1.69
C GLU A 94 2.58 -31.01 0.98
N ALA A 95 2.16 -30.43 -0.14
CA ALA A 95 1.16 -31.03 -1.03
C ALA A 95 1.75 -32.24 -1.80
N TYR A 96 3.08 -32.32 -1.90
CA TYR A 96 3.83 -33.33 -2.66
C TYR A 96 4.79 -34.16 -1.81
N SER A 97 4.63 -34.22 -0.48
CA SER A 97 5.34 -35.19 0.36
C SER A 97 4.79 -36.62 0.15
N PHE A 98 4.74 -37.05 -1.10
CA PHE A 98 4.44 -38.39 -1.59
C PHE A 98 5.73 -38.94 -2.18
N TRP A 99 6.54 -39.62 -1.36
CA TRP A 99 7.68 -40.36 -1.85
C TRP A 99 7.20 -41.68 -2.48
N ILE A 100 7.58 -41.92 -3.75
CA ILE A 100 7.41 -43.22 -4.39
C ILE A 100 8.43 -44.17 -3.74
N GLY A 101 7.98 -45.07 -2.84
CA GLY A 101 8.83 -46.17 -2.35
C GLY A 101 8.64 -46.63 -0.90
N GLU A 102 7.82 -45.98 -0.07
CA GLU A 102 7.68 -46.36 1.35
C GLU A 102 6.28 -46.90 1.63
N GLN A 103 6.17 -48.23 1.84
CA GLN A 103 4.86 -48.92 1.98
C GLN A 103 4.19 -48.75 3.36
N HIS A 104 4.85 -48.15 4.35
CA HIS A 104 4.24 -47.86 5.65
C HIS A 104 4.82 -46.58 6.23
N TRP A 105 4.36 -45.45 5.71
CA TRP A 105 4.46 -44.17 6.40
C TRP A 105 3.06 -43.55 6.39
N GLU A 106 2.47 -43.37 7.57
CA GLU A 106 1.33 -42.45 7.69
C GLU A 106 1.86 -41.07 7.27
N PRO A 107 1.22 -40.37 6.31
CA PRO A 107 1.66 -39.02 5.95
C PRO A 107 1.77 -38.23 7.27
N PRO A 108 2.83 -37.41 7.47
CA PRO A 108 2.85 -36.53 8.63
C PRO A 108 1.50 -35.83 8.58
N ARG A 109 0.66 -35.99 9.62
CA ARG A 109 -0.62 -35.28 9.70
C ARG A 109 -0.30 -33.87 9.25
N SER A 110 -0.87 -33.45 8.12
CA SER A 110 -0.54 -32.15 7.55
C SER A 110 -0.93 -31.15 8.62
N ASN A 111 0.03 -30.71 9.41
CA ASN A 111 -0.20 -29.73 10.47
C ASN A 111 -0.20 -28.36 9.78
N ARG A 112 -0.94 -28.30 8.67
CA ARG A 112 -0.99 -27.21 7.74
C ARG A 112 -1.84 -26.14 8.42
N THR A 113 -1.16 -25.21 9.06
CA THR A 113 -1.81 -24.11 9.79
C THR A 113 -2.53 -23.14 8.85
N LEU A 114 -2.09 -23.04 7.59
CA LEU A 114 -2.60 -22.07 6.61
C LEU A 114 -3.31 -22.70 5.41
N SER A 115 -4.48 -22.16 5.07
CA SER A 115 -5.20 -22.49 3.84
C SER A 115 -4.44 -22.03 2.58
N ASN A 116 -4.74 -22.65 1.43
CA ASN A 116 -4.23 -22.21 0.12
C ASN A 116 -4.49 -20.71 -0.13
N ALA A 117 -5.64 -20.19 0.30
CA ALA A 117 -5.97 -18.77 0.16
C ALA A 117 -5.06 -17.86 1.01
N GLN A 118 -4.74 -18.27 2.24
CA GLN A 118 -3.80 -17.55 3.10
C GLN A 118 -2.38 -17.56 2.54
N LEU A 119 -1.92 -18.70 2.02
CA LEU A 119 -0.62 -18.79 1.34
C LEU A 119 -0.57 -17.95 0.06
N ALA A 120 -1.65 -17.95 -0.72
CA ALA A 120 -1.76 -17.13 -1.92
C ALA A 120 -1.77 -15.62 -1.61
N SER A 121 -2.47 -15.20 -0.56
CA SER A 121 -2.38 -13.83 -0.06
C SER A 121 -0.95 -13.50 0.37
N PHE A 122 -0.31 -14.36 1.17
CA PHE A 122 1.08 -14.18 1.60
C PHE A 122 2.03 -14.03 0.41
N ARG A 123 1.93 -14.91 -0.58
CA ARG A 123 2.75 -14.87 -1.78
C ARG A 123 2.51 -13.61 -2.62
N THR A 124 1.25 -13.17 -2.71
CA THR A 124 0.87 -11.93 -3.39
C THR A 124 1.56 -10.73 -2.76
N HIS A 125 1.49 -10.59 -1.44
CA HIS A 125 2.12 -9.48 -0.73
C HIS A 125 3.64 -9.54 -0.79
N LEU A 126 4.25 -10.72 -0.68
CA LEU A 126 5.69 -10.90 -0.89
C LEU A 126 6.12 -10.44 -2.30
N ASN A 127 5.41 -10.88 -3.35
CA ASN A 127 5.70 -10.46 -4.72
C ASN A 127 5.52 -8.95 -4.93
N LEU A 128 4.48 -8.37 -4.33
CA LEU A 128 4.21 -6.93 -4.39
C LEU A 128 5.32 -6.15 -3.68
N ILE A 129 5.75 -6.58 -2.50
CA ILE A 129 6.84 -5.94 -1.75
C ILE A 129 8.17 -6.08 -2.50
N ASN A 130 8.42 -7.24 -3.13
CA ASN A 130 9.57 -7.40 -4.03
C ASN A 130 9.54 -6.37 -5.17
N GLU A 131 8.37 -6.10 -5.74
CA GLU A 131 8.20 -5.10 -6.80
C GLU A 131 8.42 -3.67 -6.30
N ILE A 132 7.89 -3.31 -5.13
CA ILE A 132 8.15 -2.00 -4.47
C ILE A 132 9.66 -1.78 -4.32
N VAL A 133 10.37 -2.79 -3.81
CA VAL A 133 11.82 -2.72 -3.59
C VAL A 133 12.57 -2.65 -4.92
N ARG A 134 12.18 -3.46 -5.92
CA ARG A 134 12.80 -3.49 -7.25
C ARG A 134 12.67 -2.17 -8.00
N LEU A 135 11.53 -1.49 -7.85
CA LEU A 135 11.25 -0.19 -8.46
C LEU A 135 11.82 1.00 -7.67
N GLU A 136 12.45 0.74 -6.51
CA GLU A 136 13.00 1.76 -5.62
C GLU A 136 12.00 2.85 -5.21
N LEU A 137 10.73 2.49 -5.05
CA LEU A 137 9.68 3.44 -4.70
C LEU A 137 9.93 4.05 -3.33
N ALA A 138 9.79 5.38 -3.23
CA ALA A 138 9.92 6.10 -1.95
C ALA A 138 8.83 5.67 -0.96
N SER A 139 7.62 5.45 -1.47
CA SER A 139 6.48 4.95 -0.72
C SER A 139 5.48 4.28 -1.66
N ALA A 140 4.69 3.34 -1.14
CA ALA A 140 3.65 2.68 -1.91
C ALA A 140 2.41 2.44 -1.07
N LEU A 141 1.23 2.71 -1.64
CA LEU A 141 -0.06 2.38 -1.06
C LEU A 141 -0.57 1.07 -1.67
N VAL A 142 -1.04 0.16 -0.83
CA VAL A 142 -1.63 -1.12 -1.24
C VAL A 142 -3.11 -1.11 -0.86
N LEU A 143 -3.97 -1.29 -1.85
CA LEU A 143 -5.42 -1.30 -1.70
C LEU A 143 -5.98 -2.64 -2.19
N SER A 144 -6.75 -3.33 -1.35
CA SER A 144 -7.52 -4.50 -1.79
C SER A 144 -8.53 -4.11 -2.88
N ASP A 145 -8.89 -5.06 -3.73
CA ASP A 145 -9.93 -4.87 -4.76
C ASP A 145 -11.37 -4.99 -4.22
N SER A 146 -11.55 -5.21 -2.92
CA SER A 146 -12.85 -5.27 -2.22
C SER A 146 -13.00 -4.15 -1.19
N ILE A 147 -12.85 -2.90 -1.62
CA ILE A 147 -12.94 -1.74 -0.72
C ILE A 147 -13.89 -0.67 -1.26
N ASP A 148 -14.38 0.17 -0.37
CA ASP A 148 -14.94 1.48 -0.66
C ASP A 148 -14.00 2.58 -0.13
N LEU A 149 -14.12 3.77 -0.70
CA LEU A 149 -13.29 4.93 -0.41
C LEU A 149 -14.16 6.09 0.07
N ASP A 150 -13.66 6.84 1.04
CA ASP A 150 -14.25 8.12 1.42
C ASP A 150 -14.23 9.07 0.21
N THR A 151 -15.32 9.79 -0.05
CA THR A 151 -15.39 10.68 -1.21
C THR A 151 -14.41 11.85 -1.14
N GLU A 152 -13.93 12.20 0.05
CA GLU A 152 -12.99 13.28 0.33
C GLU A 152 -11.58 12.74 0.65
N ILE A 153 -11.29 11.47 0.32
CA ILE A 153 -10.01 10.81 0.64
C ILE A 153 -8.79 11.62 0.18
N LYS A 154 -8.84 12.27 -1.00
CA LYS A 154 -7.72 13.12 -1.49
C LYS A 154 -7.46 14.32 -0.59
N GLN A 155 -8.52 14.98 -0.12
CA GLN A 155 -8.41 16.15 0.75
C GLN A 155 -7.82 15.76 2.11
N HIS A 156 -8.28 14.64 2.67
CA HIS A 156 -7.73 14.11 3.92
C HIS A 156 -6.27 13.68 3.77
N MET A 157 -5.94 12.94 2.70
CA MET A 157 -4.57 12.45 2.50
C MET A 157 -3.57 13.57 2.21
N HIS A 158 -4.00 14.67 1.58
CA HIS A 158 -3.16 15.85 1.36
C HIS A 158 -2.69 16.48 2.68
N THR A 159 -3.43 16.37 3.77
CA THR A 159 -2.98 16.90 5.08
C THR A 159 -2.33 15.83 5.96
N ILE A 160 -2.71 14.56 5.79
CA ILE A 160 -2.19 13.45 6.60
C ILE A 160 -0.78 13.06 6.19
N VAL A 161 -0.52 12.83 4.90
CA VAL A 161 0.79 12.29 4.46
C VAL A 161 1.93 13.26 4.74
N PRO A 162 1.83 14.57 4.47
CA PRO A 162 2.90 15.52 4.81
C PRO A 162 3.11 15.69 6.32
N ALA A 163 2.14 15.31 7.15
CA ALA A 163 2.25 15.37 8.60
C ALA A 163 2.92 14.12 9.20
N LEU A 164 3.09 13.03 8.43
CA LEU A 164 3.81 11.85 8.93
C LEU A 164 5.24 12.22 9.32
N PRO A 165 5.78 11.66 10.41
CA PRO A 165 7.18 11.85 10.76
C PRO A 165 8.10 11.19 9.73
N ASP A 166 9.29 11.73 9.48
CA ASP A 166 10.24 11.19 8.50
C ASP A 166 10.60 9.70 8.73
N SER A 167 10.45 9.20 9.96
CA SER A 167 10.71 7.80 10.32
C SER A 167 9.56 6.84 10.06
N TRP A 168 8.41 7.30 9.54
CA TRP A 168 7.23 6.44 9.37
C TRP A 168 7.53 5.21 8.52
N ASP A 169 6.99 4.07 8.94
CA ASP A 169 7.16 2.80 8.25
C ASP A 169 5.88 2.33 7.57
N ILE A 170 4.77 2.35 8.32
CA ILE A 170 3.48 1.84 7.87
C ILE A 170 2.39 2.83 8.18
N LEU A 171 1.50 3.08 7.22
CA LEU A 171 0.26 3.85 7.45
C LEU A 171 -0.95 3.01 7.04
N PHE A 172 -1.87 2.76 7.95
CA PHE A 172 -3.14 2.10 7.67
C PHE A 172 -4.23 3.15 7.38
N LEU A 173 -4.85 3.06 6.20
CA LEU A 173 -5.94 3.97 5.77
C LEU A 173 -7.33 3.39 6.08
N GLY A 174 -7.39 2.08 6.31
CA GLY A 174 -8.59 1.35 6.69
C GLY A 174 -8.25 0.29 7.73
N HIS A 175 -9.20 0.02 8.62
CA HIS A 175 -9.05 -0.89 9.74
C HIS A 175 -10.44 -1.41 10.17
N CYS A 176 -10.52 -2.56 10.86
CA CYS A 176 -11.76 -3.32 11.08
C CYS A 176 -12.52 -3.02 12.39
N GLY A 177 -11.95 -2.23 13.29
CA GLY A 177 -12.36 -2.14 14.69
C GLY A 177 -11.81 -0.91 15.42
N VAL A 178 -12.29 -0.73 16.65
CA VAL A 178 -11.95 0.44 17.47
C VAL A 178 -10.65 0.29 18.24
N ASN A 179 -10.13 -0.94 18.37
CA ASN A 179 -8.94 -1.24 19.16
C ASN A 179 -7.63 -1.13 18.36
N GLU A 180 -7.72 -0.78 17.07
CA GLU A 180 -6.56 -0.63 16.19
C GLU A 180 -5.91 0.75 16.33
N THR A 181 -6.62 1.69 16.95
CA THR A 181 -6.11 3.02 17.30
C THR A 181 -5.47 2.98 18.69
N GLY A 182 -4.18 3.34 18.74
CA GLY A 182 -3.48 3.61 19.98
C GLY A 182 -3.67 5.06 20.42
N ARG A 183 -2.56 5.70 20.83
CA ARG A 183 -2.56 7.10 21.24
C ARG A 183 -2.69 8.05 20.04
N PRO A 184 -3.42 9.18 20.17
CA PRO A 184 -3.37 10.24 19.17
C PRO A 184 -1.94 10.77 19.04
N THR A 185 -1.58 11.21 17.84
CA THR A 185 -0.29 11.85 17.58
C THR A 185 -0.40 13.37 17.68
N ALA A 186 0.72 14.04 17.96
CA ALA A 186 0.80 15.50 17.86
C ALA A 186 0.91 15.99 16.41
N PHE A 187 1.13 15.07 15.46
CA PHE A 187 1.40 15.38 14.06
C PHE A 187 0.14 15.80 13.29
N HIS A 188 -0.97 15.09 13.49
CA HIS A 188 -2.22 15.35 12.79
C HIS A 188 -3.42 14.82 13.59
N PRO A 189 -4.57 15.53 13.66
CA PRO A 189 -5.72 15.15 14.49
C PRO A 189 -6.37 13.82 14.09
N ARG A 190 -6.18 13.39 12.85
CA ARG A 190 -6.65 12.09 12.34
C ARG A 190 -5.61 10.97 12.37
N LEU A 191 -4.43 11.22 12.94
CA LEU A 191 -3.33 10.28 12.94
C LEU A 191 -3.08 9.75 14.35
N TYR A 192 -3.12 8.44 14.48
CA TYR A 192 -2.93 7.71 15.73
C TYR A 192 -1.76 6.73 15.56
N VAL A 193 -1.04 6.44 16.64
CA VAL A 193 -0.08 5.34 16.64
C VAL A 193 -0.87 4.03 16.50
N ALA A 194 -0.43 3.13 15.64
CA ALA A 194 -1.04 1.82 15.49
C ALA A 194 -0.82 1.00 16.77
N SER A 195 -1.90 0.46 17.35
CA SER A 195 -1.82 -0.43 18.52
C SER A 195 -1.90 -1.90 18.12
N ASN A 196 -2.90 -2.24 17.31
CA ASN A 196 -3.24 -3.60 16.97
C ASN A 196 -3.92 -3.62 15.58
N PRO A 197 -3.21 -3.32 14.48
CA PRO A 197 -3.84 -3.15 13.18
C PRO A 197 -4.30 -4.50 12.60
N HIS A 198 -5.62 -4.71 12.59
CA HIS A 198 -6.30 -5.84 11.94
C HIS A 198 -6.82 -5.45 10.55
N CYS A 199 -7.04 -6.45 9.71
CA CYS A 199 -7.61 -6.32 8.36
C CYS A 199 -6.80 -5.42 7.42
N MET A 200 -5.79 -6.00 6.77
CA MET A 200 -4.81 -5.25 5.97
C MET A 200 -5.27 -5.00 4.53
N PHE A 201 -6.47 -4.43 4.37
CA PHE A 201 -7.04 -4.14 3.05
C PHE A 201 -6.64 -2.77 2.50
N ALA A 202 -6.04 -1.89 3.31
CA ALA A 202 -5.57 -0.58 2.87
C ALA A 202 -4.40 -0.08 3.74
N TYR A 203 -3.17 -0.31 3.29
CA TYR A 203 -1.96 0.07 4.01
C TYR A 203 -0.90 0.62 3.07
N ALA A 204 -0.07 1.54 3.56
CA ALA A 204 1.08 2.07 2.85
C ALA A 204 2.38 1.70 3.54
N LEU A 205 3.45 1.58 2.75
CA LEU A 205 4.81 1.31 3.21
C LEU A 205 5.76 2.41 2.76
N SER A 206 6.68 2.79 3.63
CA SER A 206 7.87 3.55 3.25
C SER A 206 8.92 2.63 2.60
N ARG A 207 9.89 3.21 1.88
CA ARG A 207 10.99 2.45 1.27
C ARG A 207 11.76 1.62 2.30
N SER A 208 12.06 2.21 3.46
CA SER A 208 12.79 1.53 4.53
C SER A 208 11.98 0.37 5.08
N ALA A 209 10.68 0.55 5.29
CA ALA A 209 9.78 -0.51 5.75
C ALA A 209 9.70 -1.66 4.76
N ALA A 210 9.51 -1.36 3.46
CA ALA A 210 9.44 -2.37 2.40
C ALA A 210 10.70 -3.25 2.36
N MET A 211 11.89 -2.66 2.50
CA MET A 211 13.15 -3.42 2.53
C MET A 211 13.29 -4.30 3.78
N ARG A 212 12.84 -3.84 4.95
CA ARG A 212 12.87 -4.66 6.18
C ARG A 212 11.85 -5.79 6.11
N LEU A 213 10.61 -5.48 5.70
CA LEU A 213 9.54 -6.45 5.57
C LEU A 213 9.89 -7.54 4.55
N LYS A 214 10.46 -7.16 3.39
CA LYS A 214 10.95 -8.12 2.39
C LYS A 214 11.86 -9.19 3.00
N ARG A 215 12.88 -8.76 3.77
CA ARG A 215 13.84 -9.69 4.40
C ARG A 215 13.16 -10.69 5.33
N VAL A 216 12.13 -10.25 6.06
CA VAL A 216 11.41 -11.16 6.94
C VAL A 216 10.55 -12.13 6.15
N LEU A 217 9.82 -11.65 5.14
CA LEU A 217 8.96 -12.49 4.32
C LEU A 217 9.76 -13.51 3.48
N ASP A 218 10.94 -13.13 2.97
CA ASP A 218 11.85 -14.04 2.26
C ASP A 218 12.29 -15.21 3.16
N ASN A 219 12.56 -14.96 4.45
CA ASN A 219 12.96 -15.99 5.40
C ASN A 219 11.81 -16.92 5.81
N MET A 220 10.56 -16.48 5.67
CA MET A 220 9.37 -17.28 5.98
C MET A 220 8.90 -18.11 4.80
N TRP A 221 9.12 -17.65 3.57
CA TRP A 221 8.74 -18.39 2.37
C TRP A 221 9.72 -19.55 2.10
N PRO A 222 9.26 -20.76 1.69
CA PRO A 222 7.92 -21.11 1.24
C PRO A 222 6.93 -21.52 2.32
N ASN A 223 7.33 -21.66 3.58
CA ASN A 223 6.51 -22.28 4.63
C ASN A 223 6.14 -21.32 5.80
N PRO A 224 5.34 -20.27 5.54
CA PRO A 224 4.93 -19.36 6.60
C PRO A 224 3.98 -20.08 7.57
N GLN A 225 4.18 -19.86 8.87
CA GLN A 225 3.37 -20.49 9.92
C GLN A 225 2.09 -19.71 10.25
N LYS A 226 2.02 -18.45 9.84
CA LYS A 226 0.92 -17.51 10.09
C LYS A 226 0.53 -16.76 8.81
N PRO A 227 -0.72 -16.30 8.67
CA PRO A 227 -1.15 -15.41 7.59
C PRO A 227 -0.28 -14.14 7.54
N PHE A 228 -0.22 -13.50 6.36
CA PHE A 228 0.51 -12.25 6.19
C PHE A 228 0.04 -11.14 7.15
N GLU A 229 -1.25 -11.11 7.45
CA GLU A 229 -1.87 -10.16 8.38
C GLU A 229 -1.30 -10.28 9.78
N ASP A 230 -1.35 -11.48 10.36
CA ASP A 230 -0.78 -11.76 11.67
C ASP A 230 0.75 -11.52 11.71
N VAL A 231 1.45 -11.79 10.60
CA VAL A 231 2.90 -11.52 10.50
C VAL A 231 3.20 -10.03 10.57
N LEU A 232 2.40 -9.18 9.92
CA LEU A 232 2.60 -7.72 10.00
C LEU A 232 2.19 -7.18 11.37
N GLU A 233 1.10 -7.69 11.95
CA GLU A 233 0.64 -7.37 13.32
C GLU A 233 1.75 -7.67 14.34
N ASP A 234 2.38 -8.85 14.27
CA ASP A 234 3.51 -9.27 15.11
C ASP A 234 4.74 -8.36 14.96
N MET A 235 4.85 -7.59 13.87
CA MET A 235 5.92 -6.61 13.68
C MET A 235 5.54 -5.21 14.18
N VAL A 236 4.26 -4.88 14.19
CA VAL A 236 3.78 -3.57 14.64
C VAL A 236 3.68 -3.50 16.17
N ILE A 237 3.09 -4.50 16.82
CA ILE A 237 2.85 -4.51 18.28
C ILE A 237 4.13 -4.30 19.11
N PRO A 238 5.25 -5.01 18.85
CA PRO A 238 6.50 -4.79 19.58
C PRO A 238 7.30 -3.57 19.10
N MET A 239 6.72 -2.71 18.25
CA MET A 239 7.34 -1.50 17.69
C MET A 239 8.57 -1.76 16.80
N PHE A 240 8.59 -2.85 16.02
CA PHE A 240 9.61 -3.02 14.97
C PHE A 240 9.37 -2.10 13.75
N PHE A 241 8.15 -1.58 13.63
CA PHE A 241 7.76 -0.56 12.67
C PHE A 241 7.11 0.64 13.37
N ASP A 242 7.50 1.84 12.95
CA ASP A 242 6.79 3.08 13.25
C ASP A 242 5.50 3.13 12.43
N ALA A 243 4.45 2.51 12.99
CA ALA A 243 3.18 2.33 12.33
C ALA A 243 2.10 3.29 12.84
N TYR A 244 1.30 3.80 11.91
CA TYR A 244 0.24 4.77 12.18
C TYR A 244 -1.09 4.34 11.55
N VAL A 245 -2.19 4.79 12.12
CA VAL A 245 -3.55 4.54 11.64
C VAL A 245 -4.26 5.87 11.42
N VAL A 246 -4.98 5.97 10.30
CA VAL A 246 -5.90 7.07 10.04
C VAL A 246 -7.23 6.78 10.72
N HIS A 247 -7.66 7.67 11.62
CA HIS A 247 -8.94 7.56 12.30
C HIS A 247 -9.73 8.89 12.24
N PRO A 248 -11.04 8.86 11.91
CA PRO A 248 -11.79 7.71 11.41
C PRO A 248 -11.25 7.20 10.05
N PRO A 249 -11.40 5.90 9.73
CA PRO A 249 -10.81 5.32 8.53
C PRO A 249 -11.43 5.92 7.26
N LEU A 250 -10.59 6.01 6.22
CA LEU A 250 -10.94 6.58 4.91
C LEU A 250 -11.22 5.50 3.86
N VAL A 251 -10.95 4.26 4.21
CA VAL A 251 -11.18 3.09 3.38
C VAL A 251 -11.92 2.07 4.22
N ALA A 252 -12.96 1.47 3.66
CA ALA A 252 -13.70 0.38 4.30
C ALA A 252 -13.70 -0.87 3.44
N LEU A 253 -13.68 -2.03 4.09
CA LEU A 253 -13.79 -3.31 3.41
C LEU A 253 -15.24 -3.51 2.94
N LEU A 254 -15.42 -3.91 1.69
CA LEU A 254 -16.66 -4.51 1.21
C LEU A 254 -16.65 -5.96 1.67
N ASP A 255 -17.43 -6.33 2.69
CA ASP A 255 -17.51 -7.72 3.18
C ASP A 255 -18.94 -8.28 3.04
N PRO A 256 -19.13 -9.46 2.40
CA PRO A 256 -20.39 -10.21 2.45
C PRO A 256 -20.74 -10.74 3.86
N ARG A 257 -19.73 -10.89 4.73
CA ARG A 257 -19.80 -11.64 6.00
C ARG A 257 -19.81 -10.78 7.25
N SER A 258 -19.91 -9.47 7.05
CA SER A 258 -20.19 -8.41 8.02
C SER A 258 -21.26 -8.76 9.07
N GLY A 259 -22.22 -9.64 8.71
CA GLY A 259 -23.28 -10.07 9.62
C GLY A 259 -23.19 -11.50 10.19
N LYS A 260 -22.32 -12.40 9.70
CA LYS A 260 -22.46 -13.85 10.07
C LYS A 260 -21.20 -14.68 10.27
N ASN A 261 -20.00 -14.30 9.80
CA ASN A 261 -18.88 -15.27 9.74
C ASN A 261 -17.51 -14.80 10.26
N GLN A 262 -17.39 -13.62 10.86
CA GLN A 262 -16.23 -13.40 11.76
C GLN A 262 -16.33 -14.21 13.06
N GLN A 263 -17.52 -14.74 13.41
CA GLN A 263 -17.68 -15.65 14.54
C GLN A 263 -17.03 -17.03 14.33
N HIS A 264 -16.79 -17.46 13.08
CA HIS A 264 -16.34 -18.84 12.82
C HIS A 264 -14.82 -19.05 12.76
N ARG A 265 -14.01 -18.02 13.02
CA ARG A 265 -12.56 -18.16 13.25
C ARG A 265 -12.09 -17.39 14.47
N LEU A 266 -12.95 -17.31 15.49
CA LEU A 266 -12.65 -16.82 16.83
C LEU A 266 -12.90 -17.90 17.91
N THR A 267 -13.03 -19.17 17.51
CA THR A 267 -13.23 -20.30 18.45
C THR A 267 -11.93 -20.92 18.94
N ASP A 268 -10.80 -20.21 18.87
CA ASP A 268 -9.60 -20.66 19.58
C ASP A 268 -9.57 -20.03 20.98
N THR A 269 -9.72 -20.90 21.95
CA THR A 269 -9.94 -20.63 23.36
C THR A 269 -8.72 -19.96 23.98
N THR A 270 -8.75 -18.64 24.13
CA THR A 270 -8.36 -17.87 25.33
C THR A 270 -8.19 -16.38 24.96
N ALA A 271 -8.85 -15.51 25.72
CA ALA A 271 -8.85 -14.05 25.66
C ALA A 271 -9.82 -13.40 24.65
N ASN A 272 -10.73 -12.59 25.22
CA ASN A 272 -11.56 -11.56 24.60
C ASN A 272 -10.91 -10.94 23.35
N LYS A 273 -11.26 -11.39 22.15
CA LYS A 273 -10.96 -10.68 20.89
C LYS A 273 -12.26 -10.15 20.28
N SER A 274 -12.24 -8.83 20.10
CA SER A 274 -13.28 -7.91 19.63
C SER A 274 -14.22 -8.48 18.57
N THR A 275 -15.52 -8.33 18.79
CA THR A 275 -16.55 -8.38 17.74
C THR A 275 -16.35 -7.17 16.82
N ALA A 276 -15.58 -7.33 15.75
CA ALA A 276 -15.33 -6.26 14.79
C ALA A 276 -16.63 -5.96 14.01
N THR A 277 -17.29 -4.85 14.33
CA THR A 277 -18.38 -4.33 13.49
C THR A 277 -17.75 -3.64 12.27
N PRO A 278 -18.13 -4.00 11.04
CA PRO A 278 -17.57 -3.37 9.85
C PRO A 278 -17.83 -1.87 9.87
N TYR A 279 -16.77 -1.08 9.68
CA TYR A 279 -16.85 0.36 9.66
C TYR A 279 -17.57 0.83 8.39
N THR A 280 -18.69 1.53 8.54
CA THR A 280 -19.40 2.15 7.42
C THR A 280 -18.84 3.55 7.16
N LEU A 281 -18.37 3.80 5.94
CA LEU A 281 -17.93 5.14 5.55
C LEU A 281 -19.11 6.11 5.56
N PRO A 282 -19.03 7.26 6.26
CA PRO A 282 -20.08 8.26 6.24
C PRO A 282 -20.24 8.85 4.82
N ASN A 283 -19.13 9.02 4.10
CA ASN A 283 -19.06 9.56 2.75
C ASN A 283 -18.63 8.49 1.75
N SER A 284 -19.50 7.50 1.49
CA SER A 284 -19.23 6.38 0.59
C SER A 284 -19.14 6.80 -0.89
N THR A 285 -18.02 6.48 -1.56
CA THR A 285 -17.89 6.68 -3.02
C THR A 285 -18.79 5.72 -3.79
N LEU A 286 -18.92 4.48 -3.31
CA LEU A 286 -19.77 3.46 -3.90
C LEU A 286 -21.25 3.89 -3.91
N ALA A 287 -21.74 4.44 -2.79
CA ALA A 287 -23.08 5.02 -2.68
C ALA A 287 -23.27 6.22 -3.61
N LYS A 288 -22.27 7.11 -3.71
CA LYS A 288 -22.32 8.29 -4.60
C LYS A 288 -22.41 7.91 -6.08
N LEU A 289 -21.84 6.78 -6.47
CA LEU A 289 -21.91 6.24 -7.83
C LEU A 289 -23.17 5.41 -8.11
N GLY A 290 -24.02 5.17 -7.10
CA GLY A 290 -25.20 4.32 -7.24
C GLY A 290 -24.86 2.87 -7.61
N ILE A 291 -23.66 2.41 -7.27
CA ILE A 291 -23.25 1.02 -7.48
C ILE A 291 -23.83 0.21 -6.31
N GLY A 292 -24.55 -0.88 -6.59
CA GLY A 292 -24.98 -1.80 -5.53
C GLY A 292 -23.81 -2.64 -5.03
N TYR A 293 -23.88 -3.12 -3.79
CA TYR A 293 -22.98 -4.19 -3.36
C TYR A 293 -23.17 -5.38 -4.32
N PRO A 294 -22.08 -6.00 -4.82
CA PRO A 294 -22.24 -7.12 -5.73
C PRO A 294 -22.99 -8.26 -5.01
N PRO A 295 -23.73 -9.11 -5.72
CA PRO A 295 -24.55 -10.15 -5.08
C PRO A 295 -23.72 -11.15 -4.26
N GLU A 296 -22.44 -11.32 -4.57
CA GLU A 296 -21.50 -12.10 -3.75
C GLU A 296 -21.17 -11.45 -2.39
N TYR A 297 -21.64 -10.21 -2.16
CA TYR A 297 -21.54 -9.38 -0.94
C TYR A 297 -22.87 -9.16 -0.20
N VAL A 298 -23.96 -9.79 -0.64
CA VAL A 298 -25.31 -9.72 -0.01
C VAL A 298 -25.67 -11.05 0.63
#